data_AF-A0A8J5Z705-F1
#
_entry.id   AF-A0A8J5Z705-F1
#
_cell.length_a   1.000
_cell.length_b   1.000
_cell.length_c   1.000
_cell.angle_alpha   90.00
_cell.angle_beta   90.00
_cell.angle_gamma   90.00
#
_symmetry.space_group_name_H-M   'P 1'
#
loop_
_entity.id
_entity.type
_entity.pdbx_description
1 polymer ?
#
loop_
_entity_poly.entity_id
_entity_poly.type
_entity_poly.pdbx_seq_one_letter_code
_entity_poly.pdbx_strand_id
1 'polypeptide(L)'
;MSTKSTSIEGSVTPPTLIDSEHSGVGASSQAKTNVRDLRDFLEHFYEVTLRISGTSYVTSNNFFVELSEIDILLRDAHLNSNVDFNVMAIKMKEKYDKYWGDIDKMNLLMFVACVLDPRQKLKYLEFALSKMSSSEKASKMMQNLKESSYELFDEYKPPLHSTCSQSSVPTHVSLAEANEEFVEDFGILLWWKVNSPRFPTLSKMARDVLAIPVSTVASESAFSNGGRVLDQYRSFLTPKIVQPLVCTQDWIRRSSSQEDIKKIEEQIQELDKIENDLMQMEIFWREEMDTNGKY
;
A
#
# COMPACT_ATOMS: atom_id res chain seq x y z
N MET A 1 34.95 10.00 -13.73
CA MET A 1 34.66 10.63 -12.44
C MET A 1 33.84 9.65 -11.64
N SER A 2 34.42 9.16 -10.54
CA SER A 2 33.85 8.15 -9.65
C SER A 2 32.95 8.83 -8.62
N THR A 3 31.70 8.40 -8.50
CA THR A 3 30.81 8.76 -7.39
C THR A 3 30.63 7.52 -6.53
N LYS A 4 31.22 7.55 -5.33
CA LYS A 4 31.07 6.53 -4.28
C LYS A 4 29.61 6.53 -3.77
N SER A 5 28.97 5.37 -3.82
CA SER A 5 27.77 5.06 -3.03
C SER A 5 28.21 4.62 -1.63
N THR A 6 27.84 5.37 -0.61
CA THR A 6 28.04 4.99 0.80
C THR A 6 26.77 4.27 1.26
N SER A 7 26.84 2.94 1.38
CA SER A 7 25.82 2.14 2.05
C SER A 7 25.93 2.32 3.56
N ILE A 8 24.84 2.69 4.22
CA ILE A 8 24.72 2.66 5.68
C ILE A 8 23.86 1.45 6.00
N GLU A 9 24.50 0.35 6.39
CA GLU A 9 23.85 -0.78 7.03
C GLU A 9 23.47 -0.39 8.46
N GLY A 10 22.18 -0.32 8.74
CA GLY A 10 21.64 -0.23 10.10
C GLY A 10 20.92 -1.52 10.42
N SER A 11 21.56 -2.42 11.16
CA SER A 11 20.91 -3.59 11.77
C SER A 11 19.87 -3.11 12.78
N VAL A 12 18.58 -3.34 12.52
CA VAL A 12 17.53 -3.10 13.51
C VAL A 12 17.43 -4.35 14.39
N THR A 13 18.19 -4.36 15.49
CA THR A 13 17.95 -5.28 16.61
C THR A 13 16.71 -4.82 17.39
N PRO A 14 15.83 -5.72 17.87
CA PRO A 14 14.75 -5.35 18.78
C PRO A 14 15.34 -4.77 20.08
N PRO A 15 14.66 -3.82 20.76
CA PRO A 15 15.20 -3.26 22.00
C PRO A 15 15.16 -4.34 23.09
N THR A 16 16.34 -4.81 23.50
CA THR A 16 16.51 -5.58 24.73
C THR A 16 16.22 -4.65 25.91
N LEU A 17 15.24 -5.01 26.74
CA LEU A 17 14.98 -4.37 28.03
C LEU A 17 16.19 -4.58 28.93
N ILE A 18 17.07 -3.58 28.99
CA ILE A 18 18.09 -3.47 30.03
C ILE A 18 17.50 -2.54 31.08
N ASP A 19 17.00 -3.13 32.17
CA ASP A 19 16.74 -2.42 33.42
C ASP A 19 18.09 -1.98 34.01
N SER A 20 18.56 -0.81 33.59
CA SER A 20 19.62 -0.09 34.31
C SER A 20 19.00 1.14 34.98
N GLU A 21 18.81 1.04 36.29
CA GLU A 21 18.54 2.17 37.18
C GLU A 21 19.72 3.15 37.13
N HIS A 22 19.71 4.06 36.17
CA HIS A 22 20.48 5.30 36.24
C HIS A 22 19.54 6.46 36.50
N SER A 23 19.76 7.11 37.64
CA SER A 23 19.08 8.31 38.12
C SER A 23 19.26 9.46 37.13
N GLY A 24 18.36 9.55 36.15
CA GLY A 24 18.20 10.69 35.26
C GLY A 24 16.88 11.39 35.54
N VAL A 25 16.89 12.72 35.61
CA VAL A 25 15.72 13.59 35.81
C VAL A 25 14.55 13.08 34.96
N GLY A 26 13.52 12.55 35.62
CA GLY A 26 12.35 11.99 34.94
C GLY A 26 11.71 13.03 34.03
N ALA A 27 11.43 12.66 32.78
CA ALA A 27 10.75 13.54 31.83
C ALA A 27 9.49 14.14 32.46
N SER A 28 9.30 15.46 32.27
CA SER A 28 8.16 16.17 32.84
C SER A 28 6.83 15.54 32.41
N SER A 29 5.79 15.67 33.24
CA SER A 29 4.45 15.17 32.88
C SER A 29 3.98 15.72 31.54
N GLN A 30 4.31 16.98 31.23
CA GLN A 30 3.99 17.62 29.96
C GLN A 30 4.74 16.98 28.78
N ALA A 31 6.03 16.67 28.93
CA ALA A 31 6.81 16.03 27.87
C ALA A 31 6.27 14.62 27.55
N LYS A 32 5.86 13.87 28.58
CA LYS A 32 5.24 12.54 28.39
C LYS A 32 3.90 12.63 27.66
N THR A 33 3.07 13.63 27.95
CA THR A 33 1.81 13.87 27.22
C THR A 33 2.08 14.24 25.76
N ASN A 34 2.99 15.18 25.50
CA ASN A 34 3.33 15.60 24.14
C ASN A 34 3.82 14.44 23.25
N VAL A 35 4.61 13.52 23.81
CA VAL A 35 5.09 12.34 23.07
C VAL A 35 3.94 11.39 22.71
N ARG A 36 2.95 11.22 23.60
CA ARG A 36 1.77 10.40 23.29
C ARG A 36 0.91 11.05 22.22
N ASP A 37 0.63 12.35 22.33
CA ASP A 37 -0.17 13.07 21.34
C ASP A 37 0.48 13.02 19.95
N LEU A 38 1.82 13.15 19.90
CA LEU A 38 2.57 13.01 18.65
C LEU A 38 2.50 11.60 18.08
N ARG A 39 2.66 10.57 18.93
CA ARG A 39 2.53 9.16 18.51
C ARG A 39 1.14 8.93 17.92
N ASP A 40 0.09 9.31 18.64
CA ASP A 40 -1.30 9.07 18.23
C ASP A 40 -1.59 9.78 16.90
N PHE A 41 -1.09 11.00 16.72
CA PHE A 41 -1.18 11.71 15.44
C PHE A 41 -0.46 11.00 14.30
N LEU A 42 0.79 10.55 14.51
CA LEU A 42 1.57 9.86 13.49
C LEU A 42 1.05 8.46 13.18
N GLU A 43 0.42 7.80 14.14
CA GLU A 43 -0.20 6.49 13.98
C GLU A 43 -1.28 6.52 12.88
N HIS A 44 -2.05 7.61 12.77
CA HIS A 44 -3.03 7.75 11.68
C HIS A 44 -2.37 7.73 10.29
N PHE A 45 -1.22 8.40 10.12
CA PHE A 45 -0.49 8.37 8.84
C PHE A 45 0.06 6.99 8.55
N TYR A 46 0.53 6.28 9.58
CA TYR A 46 0.99 4.91 9.47
C TYR A 46 -0.14 3.98 9.00
N GLU A 47 -1.30 4.05 9.64
CA GLU A 47 -2.48 3.27 9.27
C GLU A 47 -2.97 3.57 7.85
N VAL A 48 -3.07 4.86 7.46
CA VAL A 48 -3.40 5.24 6.09
C VAL A 48 -2.38 4.65 5.10
N THR A 49 -1.08 4.75 5.41
CA THR A 49 -0.01 4.21 4.56
C THR A 49 -0.16 2.70 4.38
N LEU A 50 -0.43 1.96 5.47
CA LEU A 50 -0.70 0.53 5.40
C LEU A 50 -1.89 0.21 4.49
N ARG A 51 -2.99 0.98 4.58
CA ARG A 51 -4.19 0.78 3.77
C ARG A 51 -3.95 1.05 2.27
N ILE A 52 -3.17 2.06 1.92
CA ILE A 52 -2.89 2.37 0.50
C ILE A 52 -1.75 1.53 -0.10
N SER A 53 -0.94 0.88 0.74
CA SER A 53 0.19 0.03 0.32
C SER A 53 -0.14 -1.47 0.27
N GLY A 54 -1.41 -1.84 0.50
CA GLY A 54 -1.87 -3.22 0.40
C GLY A 54 -1.66 -3.85 -0.98
N THR A 55 -1.39 -5.15 -1.02
CA THR A 55 -1.21 -5.93 -2.26
C THR A 55 -2.24 -7.04 -2.45
N SER A 56 -2.94 -7.41 -1.38
CA SER A 56 -3.96 -8.46 -1.38
C SER A 56 -5.36 -7.97 -1.76
N TYR A 57 -5.55 -6.65 -1.85
CA TYR A 57 -6.83 -6.02 -2.19
C TYR A 57 -6.62 -4.80 -3.10
N VAL A 58 -7.73 -4.30 -3.66
CA VAL A 58 -7.74 -3.10 -4.49
C VAL A 58 -7.52 -1.87 -3.61
N THR A 59 -6.53 -1.05 -3.96
CA THR A 59 -6.21 0.19 -3.22
C THR A 59 -6.70 1.45 -3.94
N SER A 60 -6.87 1.39 -5.26
CA SER A 60 -7.21 2.54 -6.11
C SER A 60 -8.59 3.12 -5.86
N ASN A 61 -9.55 2.28 -5.52
CA ASN A 61 -10.90 2.70 -5.12
C ASN A 61 -10.92 3.58 -3.87
N ASN A 62 -9.95 3.41 -2.97
CA ASN A 62 -9.98 4.05 -1.65
C ASN A 62 -8.98 5.20 -1.53
N PHE A 63 -8.03 5.32 -2.45
CA PHE A 63 -6.91 6.26 -2.34
C PHE A 63 -7.34 7.72 -2.11
N PHE A 64 -8.37 8.19 -2.82
CA PHE A 64 -8.87 9.55 -2.59
C PHE A 64 -9.50 9.74 -1.20
N VAL A 65 -10.20 8.71 -0.70
CA VAL A 65 -10.81 8.72 0.64
C VAL A 65 -9.71 8.84 1.70
N GLU A 66 -8.67 8.05 1.56
CA GLU A 66 -7.49 8.07 2.44
C GLU A 66 -6.77 9.43 2.40
N LEU A 67 -6.63 10.04 1.22
CA LEU A 67 -6.10 11.41 1.10
C LEU A 67 -6.99 12.46 1.76
N SER A 68 -8.31 12.28 1.68
CA SER A 68 -9.28 13.18 2.32
C SER A 68 -9.22 13.05 3.84
N GLU A 69 -9.00 11.85 4.37
CA GLU A 69 -8.80 11.60 5.80
C GLU A 69 -7.54 12.30 6.32
N ILE A 70 -6.43 12.22 5.59
CA ILE A 70 -5.20 12.97 5.93
C ILE A 70 -5.46 14.48 5.93
N ASP A 71 -6.21 15.00 4.97
CA ASP A 71 -6.55 16.43 4.91
C ASP A 71 -7.34 16.87 6.15
N ILE A 72 -8.35 16.10 6.55
CA ILE A 72 -9.15 16.37 7.76
C ILE A 72 -8.26 16.31 9.00
N LEU A 73 -7.46 15.26 9.15
CA LEU A 73 -6.54 15.10 10.28
C LEU A 73 -5.57 16.27 10.42
N LEU A 74 -5.00 16.76 9.31
CA LEU A 74 -4.09 17.90 9.31
C LEU A 74 -4.81 19.22 9.68
N ARG A 75 -6.05 19.40 9.25
CA ARG A 75 -6.88 20.57 9.62
C ARG A 75 -7.24 20.55 11.10
N ASP A 76 -7.59 19.39 11.64
CA ASP A 76 -7.92 19.25 13.06
C ASP A 76 -6.66 19.44 13.93
N ALA A 77 -5.53 18.89 13.51
CA ALA A 77 -4.25 19.10 14.17
C ALA A 77 -3.80 20.57 14.16
N HIS A 78 -4.17 21.33 13.12
CA HIS A 78 -3.97 22.77 13.07
C HIS A 78 -4.80 23.53 14.12
N LEU A 79 -5.88 22.96 14.66
CA LEU A 79 -6.68 23.60 15.71
C LEU A 79 -6.25 23.18 17.13
N ASN A 80 -5.19 22.38 17.26
CA ASN A 80 -4.70 21.90 18.55
C ASN A 80 -4.12 23.06 19.40
N SER A 81 -4.38 23.02 20.72
CA SER A 81 -3.90 24.01 21.68
C SER A 81 -2.38 23.98 21.93
N ASN A 82 -1.70 22.86 21.62
CA ASN A 82 -0.25 22.74 21.76
C ASN A 82 0.44 23.41 20.58
N VAL A 83 1.15 24.52 20.85
CA VAL A 83 1.80 25.37 19.83
C VAL A 83 2.84 24.59 19.02
N ASP A 84 3.66 23.74 19.64
CA ASP A 84 4.69 22.99 18.92
C ASP A 84 4.08 21.98 17.95
N PHE A 85 2.99 21.33 18.38
CA PHE A 85 2.23 20.38 17.56
C PHE A 85 1.51 21.09 16.41
N ASN A 86 0.86 22.23 16.69
CA ASN A 86 0.23 23.08 15.68
C ASN A 86 1.23 23.53 14.59
N VAL A 87 2.43 23.99 14.99
CA VAL A 87 3.48 24.42 14.05
C VAL A 87 3.95 23.25 13.16
N MET A 88 4.05 22.05 13.72
CA MET A 88 4.37 20.85 12.95
C MET A 88 3.27 20.52 11.94
N ALA A 89 2.01 20.52 12.38
CA ALA A 89 0.84 20.25 11.54
C ALA A 89 0.74 21.24 10.37
N ILE A 90 1.01 22.53 10.59
CA ILE A 90 1.06 23.55 9.54
C ILE A 90 2.08 23.17 8.45
N LYS A 91 3.31 22.83 8.85
CA LYS A 91 4.37 22.46 7.90
C LYS A 91 4.05 21.18 7.13
N MET A 92 3.39 20.22 7.77
CA MET A 92 2.92 19.00 7.10
C MET A 92 1.78 19.31 6.13
N LYS A 93 0.88 20.22 6.50
CA LYS A 93 -0.22 20.67 5.66
C LYS A 93 0.28 21.41 4.42
N GLU A 94 1.29 22.27 4.54
CA GLU A 94 1.94 22.91 3.39
C GLU A 94 2.50 21.87 2.38
N LYS A 95 3.12 20.80 2.88
CA LYS A 95 3.60 19.70 2.03
C LYS A 95 2.45 18.94 1.38
N TYR A 96 1.39 18.65 2.13
CA TYR A 96 0.19 18.03 1.59
C TYR A 96 -0.40 18.90 0.48
N ASP A 97 -0.61 20.19 0.72
CA ASP A 97 -1.26 21.11 -0.19
C ASP A 97 -0.51 21.28 -1.50
N LYS A 98 0.83 21.23 -1.44
CA LYS A 98 1.68 21.24 -2.63
C LYS A 98 1.33 20.15 -3.64
N TYR A 99 0.93 18.96 -3.18
CA TYR A 99 0.66 17.81 -4.05
C TYR A 99 -0.84 17.52 -4.20
N TRP A 100 -1.62 17.66 -3.13
CA TRP A 100 -3.00 17.19 -3.01
C TRP A 100 -3.99 18.28 -2.56
N GLY A 101 -3.54 19.52 -2.36
CA GLY A 101 -4.43 20.61 -1.88
C GLY A 101 -5.33 21.20 -2.96
N ASP A 102 -4.97 21.02 -4.24
CA ASP A 102 -5.72 21.54 -5.38
C ASP A 102 -6.36 20.39 -6.15
N ILE A 103 -7.67 20.19 -5.94
CA ILE A 103 -8.40 19.11 -6.59
C ILE A 103 -8.34 19.20 -8.12
N ASP A 104 -8.19 20.40 -8.69
CA ASP A 104 -8.11 20.60 -10.14
C ASP A 104 -6.83 20.00 -10.75
N LYS A 105 -5.80 19.73 -9.93
CA LYS A 105 -4.52 19.12 -10.34
C LYS A 105 -4.44 17.63 -10.05
N MET A 106 -5.42 17.08 -9.33
CA MET A 106 -5.47 15.66 -9.02
C MET A 106 -5.70 14.83 -10.28
N ASN A 107 -5.12 13.63 -10.33
CA ASN A 107 -5.36 12.71 -11.43
C ASN A 107 -6.82 12.23 -11.43
N LEU A 108 -7.54 12.49 -12.52
CA LEU A 108 -8.95 12.14 -12.66
C LEU A 108 -9.22 10.65 -12.45
N LEU A 109 -8.24 9.80 -12.79
CA LEU A 109 -8.33 8.35 -12.66
C LEU A 109 -8.58 7.88 -11.22
N MET A 110 -8.13 8.64 -10.22
CA MET A 110 -8.37 8.33 -8.80
C MET A 110 -9.87 8.36 -8.48
N PHE A 111 -10.58 9.33 -9.04
CA PHE A 111 -12.02 9.49 -8.85
C PHE A 111 -12.80 8.45 -9.65
N VAL A 112 -12.35 8.13 -10.87
CA VAL A 112 -12.94 7.05 -11.69
C VAL A 112 -12.86 5.72 -10.94
N ALA A 113 -11.70 5.41 -10.32
CA ALA A 113 -11.53 4.21 -9.50
C ALA A 113 -12.50 4.19 -8.29
N CYS A 114 -12.72 5.32 -7.63
CA CYS A 114 -13.71 5.41 -6.53
C CYS A 114 -15.12 5.07 -7.02
N VAL A 115 -15.54 5.60 -8.18
CA VAL A 115 -16.88 5.39 -8.75
C VAL A 115 -17.08 3.95 -9.24
N LEU A 116 -15.99 3.25 -9.56
CA LEU A 116 -16.02 1.84 -9.96
C LEU A 116 -16.09 0.87 -8.78
N ASP A 117 -15.99 1.33 -7.53
CA ASP A 117 -16.31 0.49 -6.37
C ASP A 117 -17.83 0.48 -6.15
N PRO A 118 -18.51 -0.68 -6.28
CA PRO A 118 -19.96 -0.79 -6.11
C PRO A 118 -20.49 -0.38 -4.73
N ARG A 119 -19.60 -0.23 -3.73
CA ARG A 119 -19.94 0.21 -2.37
C ARG A 119 -19.79 1.72 -2.20
N GLN A 120 -18.91 2.36 -2.98
CA GLN A 120 -18.58 3.77 -2.84
C GLN A 120 -19.60 4.62 -3.60
N LYS A 121 -20.35 5.43 -2.86
CA LYS A 121 -21.43 6.24 -3.44
C LYS A 121 -20.83 7.45 -4.15
N LEU A 122 -21.30 7.77 -5.36
CA LEU A 122 -21.06 9.08 -6.01
C LEU A 122 -21.35 10.25 -5.05
N LYS A 123 -22.38 10.11 -4.19
CA LYS A 123 -22.73 11.09 -3.15
C LYS A 123 -21.66 11.25 -2.07
N TYR A 124 -20.97 10.16 -1.70
CA TYR A 124 -19.87 10.22 -0.74
C TYR A 124 -18.69 10.96 -1.34
N LEU A 125 -18.37 10.68 -2.61
CA LEU A 125 -17.33 11.40 -3.32
C LEU A 125 -17.64 12.89 -3.46
N GLU A 126 -18.89 13.24 -3.80
CA GLU A 126 -19.36 14.63 -3.84
C GLU A 126 -19.23 15.32 -2.47
N PHE A 127 -19.63 14.62 -1.40
CA PHE A 127 -19.47 15.12 -0.03
C PHE A 127 -17.99 15.36 0.32
N ALA A 128 -17.11 14.40 0.08
CA ALA A 128 -15.68 14.54 0.36
C ALA A 128 -15.05 15.70 -0.43
N LEU A 129 -15.35 15.82 -1.72
CA LEU A 129 -14.90 16.94 -2.57
C LEU A 129 -15.38 18.30 -2.03
N SER A 130 -16.60 18.36 -1.51
CA SER A 130 -17.17 19.58 -0.90
C SER A 130 -16.51 19.98 0.41
N LYS A 131 -15.82 19.05 1.10
CA LYS A 131 -15.04 19.33 2.31
C LYS A 131 -13.63 19.79 1.99
N MET A 132 -13.04 19.25 0.93
CA MET A 132 -11.68 19.58 0.52
C MET A 132 -11.61 20.92 -0.23
N SER A 133 -12.66 21.27 -0.98
CA SER A 133 -12.68 22.40 -1.90
C SER A 133 -13.98 23.21 -1.82
N SER A 134 -14.05 24.34 -2.53
CA SER A 134 -15.32 25.10 -2.63
C SER A 134 -16.38 24.27 -3.36
N SER A 135 -17.65 24.51 -3.02
CA SER A 135 -18.79 23.84 -3.66
C SER A 135 -18.79 23.97 -5.19
N GLU A 136 -18.30 25.09 -5.72
CA GLU A 136 -18.18 25.32 -7.17
C GLU A 136 -17.13 24.39 -7.81
N LYS A 137 -15.94 24.30 -7.22
CA LYS A 137 -14.89 23.40 -7.71
C LYS A 137 -15.29 21.94 -7.60
N ALA A 138 -15.91 21.54 -6.48
CA ALA A 138 -16.42 20.19 -6.29
C ALA A 138 -17.46 19.80 -7.36
N SER A 139 -18.40 20.71 -7.66
CA SER A 139 -19.41 20.51 -8.70
C SER A 139 -18.79 20.36 -10.09
N LYS A 140 -17.85 21.25 -10.44
CA LYS A 140 -17.11 21.18 -11.70
C LYS A 140 -16.32 19.87 -11.85
N MET A 141 -15.62 19.45 -10.79
CA MET A 141 -14.90 18.18 -10.76
C MET A 141 -15.85 16.98 -10.96
N MET A 142 -17.00 16.99 -10.31
CA MET A 142 -18.01 15.93 -10.44
C MET A 142 -18.61 15.88 -11.85
N GLN A 143 -18.79 17.03 -12.50
CA GLN A 143 -19.22 17.09 -13.89
C GLN A 143 -18.15 16.49 -14.82
N ASN A 144 -16.90 16.94 -14.70
CA ASN A 144 -15.78 16.43 -15.48
C ASN A 144 -15.61 14.91 -15.30
N LEU A 145 -15.72 14.42 -14.06
CA LEU A 145 -15.67 13.00 -13.74
C LEU A 145 -16.74 12.19 -14.47
N LYS A 146 -17.98 12.69 -14.49
CA LYS A 146 -19.08 12.04 -15.21
C LYS A 146 -18.77 11.97 -16.70
N GLU A 147 -18.41 13.10 -17.31
CA GLU A 147 -18.08 13.19 -18.74
C GLU A 147 -16.95 12.21 -19.12
N SER A 148 -15.81 12.26 -18.41
CA SER A 148 -14.69 11.35 -18.68
C SER A 148 -15.00 9.88 -18.39
N SER A 149 -15.87 9.58 -17.42
CA SER A 149 -16.31 8.20 -17.17
C SER A 149 -17.14 7.66 -18.33
N TYR A 150 -17.96 8.50 -18.98
CA TYR A 150 -18.71 8.13 -20.18
C TYR A 150 -17.80 7.94 -21.39
N GLU A 151 -16.86 8.85 -21.61
CA GLU A 151 -15.87 8.73 -22.69
C GLU A 151 -15.05 7.45 -22.55
N LEU A 152 -14.55 7.17 -21.34
CA LEU A 152 -13.82 5.93 -21.06
C LEU A 152 -14.72 4.71 -21.28
N PHE A 153 -15.97 4.73 -20.82
CA PHE A 153 -16.90 3.63 -21.06
C PHE A 153 -17.12 3.36 -22.56
N ASP A 154 -17.19 4.41 -23.38
CA ASP A 154 -17.38 4.30 -24.82
C ASP A 154 -16.20 3.63 -25.51
N GLU A 155 -14.96 3.86 -25.05
CA GLU A 155 -13.77 3.14 -25.55
C GLU A 155 -13.83 1.63 -25.30
N TYR A 156 -14.50 1.18 -24.25
CA TYR A 156 -14.63 -0.23 -23.90
C TYR A 156 -15.80 -0.92 -24.61
N LYS A 157 -16.65 -0.19 -25.33
CA LYS A 157 -17.75 -0.80 -26.10
C LYS A 157 -17.18 -1.67 -27.22
N PRO A 158 -17.70 -2.88 -27.42
CA PRO A 158 -17.29 -3.70 -28.55
C PRO A 158 -17.66 -3.02 -29.88
N PRO A 159 -16.86 -3.20 -30.95
CA PRO A 159 -17.23 -2.72 -32.28
C PRO A 159 -18.60 -3.28 -32.69
N LEU A 160 -19.42 -2.46 -33.36
CA LEU A 160 -20.81 -2.73 -33.76
C LEU A 160 -21.05 -4.02 -34.58
N HIS A 161 -19.98 -4.71 -35.00
CA HIS A 161 -20.04 -5.95 -35.79
C HIS A 161 -20.02 -7.25 -34.96
N SER A 162 -19.98 -7.18 -33.63
CA SER A 162 -20.14 -8.37 -32.78
C SER A 162 -21.61 -8.58 -32.41
N THR A 163 -22.33 -9.32 -33.24
CA THR A 163 -23.68 -9.81 -32.93
C THR A 163 -23.61 -10.87 -31.83
N CYS A 164 -23.78 -10.44 -30.58
CA CYS A 164 -24.40 -11.27 -29.56
C CYS A 164 -25.29 -10.36 -28.72
N SER A 165 -26.58 -10.68 -28.68
CA SER A 165 -27.65 -9.95 -28.01
C SER A 165 -27.36 -9.78 -26.52
N GLN A 166 -26.57 -8.77 -26.15
CA GLN A 166 -26.43 -8.35 -24.76
C GLN A 166 -27.19 -7.04 -24.59
N SER A 167 -28.22 -7.10 -23.76
CA SER A 167 -28.94 -5.95 -23.23
C SER A 167 -27.93 -4.97 -22.65
N SER A 168 -27.65 -3.88 -23.37
CA SER A 168 -26.84 -2.78 -22.88
C SER A 168 -27.68 -1.99 -21.88
N VAL A 169 -27.55 -2.30 -20.60
CA VAL A 169 -28.04 -1.40 -19.55
C VAL A 169 -27.27 -0.08 -19.69
N PRO A 170 -27.95 1.07 -19.81
CA PRO A 170 -27.28 2.37 -19.91
C PRO A 170 -26.43 2.62 -18.65
N THR A 171 -25.22 3.13 -18.80
CA THR A 171 -24.27 3.43 -17.70
C THR A 171 -24.89 4.29 -16.59
N HIS A 172 -25.84 5.19 -16.93
CA HIS A 172 -26.58 6.00 -15.97
C HIS A 172 -27.49 5.18 -15.04
N VAL A 173 -27.95 4.00 -15.46
CA VAL A 173 -28.75 3.10 -14.63
C VAL A 173 -27.83 2.34 -13.68
N SER A 174 -26.71 1.78 -14.15
CA SER A 174 -25.78 1.00 -13.33
C SER A 174 -25.06 1.80 -12.23
N LEU A 175 -24.63 3.03 -12.52
CA LEU A 175 -23.99 3.90 -11.52
C LEU A 175 -24.97 4.48 -10.50
N ALA A 176 -26.29 4.31 -10.72
CA ALA A 176 -27.35 4.81 -9.86
C ALA A 176 -28.09 3.70 -9.09
N GLU A 177 -27.73 2.43 -9.28
CA GLU A 177 -28.32 1.31 -8.52
C GLU A 177 -27.96 1.39 -7.03
N ALA A 178 -28.77 0.71 -6.20
CA ALA A 178 -28.56 0.69 -4.75
C ALA A 178 -27.21 0.03 -4.42
N ASN A 179 -26.42 0.71 -3.58
CA ASN A 179 -25.08 0.24 -3.19
C ASN A 179 -25.17 -1.11 -2.46
N GLU A 180 -24.15 -1.93 -2.67
CA GLU A 180 -23.95 -3.15 -1.90
C GLU A 180 -23.67 -2.83 -0.42
N GLU A 181 -24.13 -3.68 0.49
CA GLU A 181 -23.84 -3.56 1.91
C GLU A 181 -22.34 -3.71 2.18
N PHE A 182 -21.85 -3.04 3.23
CA PHE A 182 -20.45 -3.16 3.64
C PHE A 182 -20.24 -4.52 4.32
N VAL A 183 -19.55 -5.42 3.63
CA VAL A 183 -19.13 -6.73 4.16
C VAL A 183 -17.61 -6.72 4.33
N GLU A 184 -17.14 -7.25 5.46
CA GLU A 184 -15.71 -7.50 5.71
C GLU A 184 -15.20 -8.50 4.66
N ASP A 185 -14.01 -8.26 4.08
CA ASP A 185 -13.45 -9.02 2.95
C ASP A 185 -14.25 -8.98 1.62
N PHE A 186 -14.87 -7.84 1.30
CA PHE A 186 -15.49 -7.66 -0.02
C PHE A 186 -14.46 -7.62 -1.17
N GLY A 187 -14.42 -8.68 -1.96
CA GLY A 187 -13.59 -8.77 -3.16
C GLY A 187 -14.17 -7.97 -4.35
N ILE A 188 -13.85 -6.69 -4.46
CA ILE A 188 -14.38 -5.78 -5.52
C ILE A 188 -14.20 -6.37 -6.93
N LEU A 189 -13.00 -6.88 -7.25
CA LEU A 189 -12.74 -7.49 -8.56
C LEU A 189 -13.53 -8.79 -8.77
N LEU A 190 -13.77 -9.55 -7.71
CA LEU A 190 -14.60 -10.76 -7.76
C LEU A 190 -16.06 -10.39 -7.99
N TRP A 191 -16.55 -9.33 -7.34
CA TRP A 191 -17.90 -8.81 -7.57
C TRP A 191 -18.10 -8.39 -9.03
N TRP A 192 -17.15 -7.65 -9.62
CA TRP A 192 -17.21 -7.27 -11.04
C TRP A 192 -17.13 -8.46 -11.98
N LYS A 193 -16.37 -9.50 -11.62
CA LYS A 193 -16.30 -10.75 -12.39
C LYS A 193 -17.66 -11.47 -12.39
N VAL A 194 -18.29 -11.61 -11.24
CA VAL A 194 -19.61 -12.25 -11.09
C VAL A 194 -20.71 -11.45 -11.81
N ASN A 195 -20.67 -10.13 -11.71
CA ASN A 195 -21.66 -9.23 -12.34
C ASN A 195 -21.34 -8.87 -13.80
N SER A 196 -20.26 -9.41 -14.38
CA SER A 196 -19.86 -9.13 -15.76
C SER A 196 -20.94 -9.44 -16.81
N PRO A 197 -21.81 -10.47 -16.68
CA PRO A 197 -22.89 -10.69 -17.65
C PRO A 197 -23.94 -9.57 -17.64
N ARG A 198 -24.15 -8.92 -16.48
CA ARG A 198 -25.07 -7.79 -16.32
C ARG A 198 -24.42 -6.48 -16.77
N PHE A 199 -23.12 -6.34 -16.54
CA PHE A 199 -22.34 -5.14 -16.83
C PHE A 199 -21.08 -5.45 -17.67
N PRO A 200 -21.23 -5.87 -18.94
CA PRO A 200 -20.13 -6.42 -19.74
C PRO A 200 -19.03 -5.41 -20.08
N THR A 201 -19.39 -4.13 -20.26
CA THR A 201 -18.44 -3.05 -20.54
C THR A 201 -17.83 -2.50 -19.25
N LEU A 202 -18.64 -2.21 -18.22
CA LEU A 202 -18.15 -1.71 -16.94
C LEU A 202 -17.23 -2.70 -16.23
N SER A 203 -17.53 -4.01 -16.27
CA SER A 203 -16.67 -5.02 -15.65
C SER A 203 -15.27 -5.08 -16.26
N LYS A 204 -15.12 -4.83 -17.56
CA LYS A 204 -13.80 -4.72 -18.23
C LYS A 204 -13.08 -3.45 -17.78
N MET A 205 -13.78 -2.31 -17.79
CA MET A 205 -13.23 -1.03 -17.33
C MET A 205 -12.80 -1.10 -15.86
N ALA A 206 -13.63 -1.65 -14.98
CA ALA A 206 -13.34 -1.85 -13.58
C ALA A 206 -12.15 -2.77 -13.34
N ARG A 207 -12.06 -3.89 -14.08
CA ARG A 207 -10.89 -4.78 -14.01
C ARG A 207 -9.59 -4.04 -14.31
N ASP A 208 -9.58 -3.22 -15.34
CA ASP A 208 -8.34 -2.58 -15.82
C ASP A 208 -7.97 -1.37 -14.95
N VAL A 209 -8.95 -0.55 -14.52
CA VAL A 209 -8.71 0.62 -13.65
C VAL A 209 -8.41 0.22 -12.21
N LEU A 210 -9.20 -0.68 -11.61
CA LEU A 210 -9.05 -1.04 -10.20
C LEU A 210 -7.80 -1.89 -9.94
N ALA A 211 -7.28 -2.60 -10.96
CA ALA A 211 -6.05 -3.37 -10.82
C ALA A 211 -4.78 -2.49 -10.69
N ILE A 212 -4.88 -1.18 -10.89
CA ILE A 212 -3.75 -0.26 -10.77
C ILE A 212 -3.43 -0.06 -9.28
N PRO A 213 -2.22 -0.45 -8.80
CA PRO A 213 -1.80 -0.13 -7.44
C PRO A 213 -1.51 1.37 -7.32
N VAL A 214 -1.88 1.97 -6.20
CA VAL A 214 -1.66 3.43 -5.98
C VAL A 214 -0.31 3.75 -5.37
N SER A 215 0.36 2.73 -4.82
CA SER A 215 1.63 2.87 -4.12
C SER A 215 2.69 1.98 -4.75
N THR A 216 3.90 2.53 -4.94
CA THR A 216 5.09 1.76 -5.31
C THR A 216 5.63 0.94 -4.15
N VAL A 217 5.20 1.22 -2.91
CA VAL A 217 5.65 0.50 -1.70
C VAL A 217 5.37 -1.00 -1.80
N ALA A 218 4.27 -1.40 -2.45
CA ALA A 218 4.00 -2.79 -2.78
C ALA A 218 5.15 -3.45 -3.57
N SER A 219 5.57 -2.80 -4.66
CA SER A 219 6.70 -3.26 -5.47
C SER A 219 8.03 -3.13 -4.72
N GLU A 220 8.26 -2.05 -4.00
CA GLU A 220 9.49 -1.84 -3.22
C GLU A 220 9.62 -2.87 -2.08
N SER A 221 8.51 -3.27 -1.45
CA SER A 221 8.48 -4.34 -0.44
C SER A 221 8.79 -5.70 -1.07
N ALA A 222 8.20 -6.00 -2.24
CA ALA A 222 8.53 -7.20 -3.01
C ALA A 222 10.03 -7.26 -3.38
N PHE A 223 10.63 -6.13 -3.74
CA PHE A 223 12.07 -6.04 -4.05
C PHE A 223 12.96 -5.96 -2.79
N SER A 224 12.47 -5.41 -1.68
CA SER A 224 13.18 -5.35 -0.40
C SER A 224 13.28 -6.72 0.25
N ASN A 225 12.24 -7.55 0.13
CA ASN A 225 12.34 -8.98 0.42
C ASN A 225 13.32 -9.68 -0.52
N GLY A 226 13.46 -9.20 -1.77
CA GLY A 226 14.52 -9.61 -2.69
C GLY A 226 15.94 -9.42 -2.15
N GLY A 227 16.18 -8.43 -1.28
CA GLY A 227 17.47 -8.23 -0.60
C GLY A 227 17.80 -9.31 0.45
N ARG A 228 16.80 -10.04 0.96
CA ARG A 228 16.98 -11.21 1.85
C ARG A 228 16.89 -12.55 1.11
N VAL A 229 16.30 -12.57 -0.08
CA VAL A 229 16.25 -13.75 -0.98
C VAL A 229 17.49 -13.84 -1.88
N LEU A 230 18.23 -12.73 -2.04
CA LEU A 230 19.53 -12.67 -2.70
C LEU A 230 20.66 -12.61 -1.67
N ASP A 231 20.85 -13.70 -0.92
CA ASP A 231 22.04 -13.88 -0.08
C ASP A 231 23.35 -13.91 -0.92
N GLN A 232 24.53 -13.84 -0.29
CA GLN A 232 25.85 -13.86 -0.92
C GLN A 232 26.05 -15.00 -1.94
N TYR A 233 25.32 -16.11 -1.80
CA TYR A 233 25.32 -17.22 -2.77
C TYR A 233 24.58 -16.93 -4.09
N ARG A 234 23.67 -15.95 -4.13
CA ARG A 234 22.80 -15.61 -5.28
C ARG A 234 23.27 -14.36 -6.03
N SER A 235 24.33 -13.69 -5.57
CA SER A 235 24.95 -12.52 -6.23
C SER A 235 25.48 -12.79 -7.65
N PHE A 236 25.53 -14.07 -8.05
CA PHE A 236 25.90 -14.53 -9.39
C PHE A 236 24.73 -14.66 -10.37
N LEU A 237 23.49 -14.47 -9.93
CA LEU A 237 22.33 -14.60 -10.81
C LEU A 237 22.16 -13.36 -11.69
N THR A 238 22.03 -13.58 -12.99
CA THR A 238 21.67 -12.51 -13.91
C THR A 238 20.21 -12.08 -13.72
N PRO A 239 19.84 -10.83 -14.04
CA PRO A 239 18.45 -10.37 -13.99
C PRO A 239 17.44 -11.27 -14.72
N LYS A 240 17.90 -11.95 -15.79
CA LYS A 240 17.10 -12.91 -16.58
C LYS A 240 16.68 -14.15 -15.79
N ILE A 241 17.40 -14.51 -14.72
CA ILE A 241 17.11 -15.66 -13.87
C ILE A 241 16.37 -15.20 -12.60
N VAL A 242 16.75 -14.05 -12.04
CA VAL A 242 16.11 -13.48 -10.85
C VAL A 242 14.64 -13.17 -11.09
N GLN A 243 14.30 -12.55 -12.23
CA GLN A 243 12.91 -12.16 -12.51
C GLN A 243 11.94 -13.37 -12.55
N PRO A 244 12.21 -14.46 -13.31
CA PRO A 244 11.37 -15.65 -13.25
C PRO A 244 11.26 -16.25 -11.85
N LEU A 245 12.37 -16.31 -11.09
CA LEU A 245 12.37 -16.87 -9.73
C LEU A 245 11.45 -16.08 -8.78
N VAL A 246 11.56 -14.75 -8.78
CA VAL A 246 10.71 -13.87 -7.96
C VAL A 246 9.24 -14.03 -8.39
N CYS A 247 8.96 -14.04 -9.69
CA CYS A 247 7.59 -14.23 -10.20
C CYS A 247 7.01 -15.61 -9.83
N THR A 248 7.80 -16.68 -9.95
CA THR A 248 7.34 -18.04 -9.59
C THR A 248 7.12 -18.18 -8.09
N GLN A 249 7.99 -17.59 -7.25
CA GLN A 249 7.81 -17.56 -5.80
C GLN A 249 6.51 -16.84 -5.42
N ASP A 250 6.25 -15.67 -6.00
CA ASP A 250 5.03 -14.89 -5.74
C ASP A 250 3.76 -15.64 -6.18
N TRP A 251 3.81 -16.30 -7.35
CA TRP A 251 2.71 -17.15 -7.82
C TRP A 251 2.42 -18.30 -6.85
N ILE A 252 3.46 -19.02 -6.41
CA ILE A 252 3.33 -20.14 -5.47
C ILE A 252 2.76 -19.65 -4.13
N ARG A 253 3.23 -18.49 -3.64
CA ARG A 253 2.72 -17.87 -2.42
C ARG A 253 1.24 -17.51 -2.54
N ARG A 254 0.78 -17.06 -3.71
CA ARG A 254 -0.63 -16.76 -3.93
C ARG A 254 -1.53 -18.00 -4.05
N SER A 255 -0.99 -19.14 -4.47
CA SER A 255 -1.73 -20.40 -4.57
C SER A 255 -1.75 -21.22 -3.28
N SER A 256 -0.86 -20.93 -2.33
CA SER A 256 -0.72 -21.65 -1.06
C SER A 256 -1.45 -20.90 0.06
N SER A 257 -1.97 -21.61 1.06
CA SER A 257 -2.54 -20.93 2.23
C SER A 257 -1.43 -20.19 3.00
N GLN A 258 -1.76 -19.06 3.63
CA GLN A 258 -0.79 -18.26 4.40
C GLN A 258 -0.17 -19.04 5.58
N GLU A 259 -0.86 -20.10 6.03
CA GLU A 259 -0.43 -21.02 7.08
C GLU A 259 0.61 -22.03 6.56
N ASP A 260 0.48 -22.49 5.32
CA ASP A 260 1.46 -23.41 4.71
C ASP A 260 2.78 -22.71 4.42
N ILE A 261 2.74 -21.43 4.04
CA ILE A 261 3.94 -20.62 3.77
C ILE A 261 4.73 -20.36 5.04
N LYS A 262 4.04 -20.02 6.15
CA LYS A 262 4.70 -19.84 7.45
C LYS A 262 5.47 -21.07 7.89
N LYS A 263 4.88 -22.26 7.74
CA LYS A 263 5.54 -23.53 8.07
C LYS A 263 6.80 -23.77 7.23
N ILE A 264 6.74 -23.43 5.94
CA ILE A 264 7.90 -23.57 5.04
C ILE A 264 9.00 -22.56 5.41
N GLU A 265 8.64 -21.32 5.75
CA GLU A 265 9.61 -20.30 6.17
C GLU A 265 10.29 -20.67 7.49
N GLU A 266 9.54 -21.21 8.46
CA GLU A 266 10.09 -21.76 9.71
C GLU A 266 11.07 -22.90 9.44
N GLN A 267 10.73 -23.83 8.54
CA GLN A 267 11.62 -24.94 8.15
C GLN A 267 12.90 -24.46 7.45
N ILE A 268 12.82 -23.41 6.62
CA ILE A 268 14.00 -22.84 5.96
C ILE A 268 14.92 -22.19 7.00
N GLN A 269 14.37 -21.45 7.97
CA GLN A 269 15.17 -20.86 9.05
C GLN A 269 15.86 -21.91 9.92
N GLU A 270 15.22 -23.06 10.16
CA GLU A 270 15.86 -24.19 10.86
C GLU A 270 17.02 -24.79 10.05
N LEU A 271 16.87 -24.91 8.72
CA LEU A 271 17.93 -25.40 7.85
C LEU A 271 19.13 -24.46 7.79
N ASP A 272 18.90 -23.15 7.66
CA ASP A 272 19.97 -22.13 7.66
C ASP A 272 20.74 -22.14 8.98
N LYS A 273 20.04 -22.39 10.10
CA LYS A 273 20.68 -22.52 11.41
C LYS A 273 21.58 -23.76 11.48
N ILE A 274 21.11 -24.89 10.98
CA ILE A 274 21.90 -26.14 10.93
C ILE A 274 23.13 -25.97 10.02
N GLU A 275 22.99 -25.30 8.88
CA GLU A 275 24.11 -25.03 7.98
C GLU A 275 25.17 -24.15 8.64
N ASN A 276 24.75 -23.09 9.34
CA ASN A 276 25.67 -22.23 10.10
C ASN A 276 26.37 -23.00 11.22
N ASP A 277 25.65 -23.85 11.97
CA ASP A 277 26.23 -24.67 13.03
C ASP A 277 27.25 -25.69 12.47
N LEU A 278 26.96 -26.30 11.32
CA LEU A 278 27.89 -27.21 10.64
C LEU A 278 29.13 -26.48 10.15
N MET A 279 28.98 -25.28 9.61
CA MET A 279 30.09 -24.46 9.15
C MET A 279 30.98 -24.01 10.31
N GLN A 280 30.39 -23.68 11.47
CA GLN A 280 31.13 -23.40 12.71
C GLN A 280 31.84 -24.64 13.26
N MET A 281 31.21 -25.81 13.21
CA MET A 281 31.86 -27.07 13.58
C MET A 281 33.04 -27.38 12.66
N GLU A 282 32.92 -27.18 11.35
CA GLU A 282 34.01 -27.44 10.42
C GLU A 282 35.20 -26.50 10.64
N ILE A 283 34.94 -25.22 10.96
CA ILE A 283 35.99 -24.25 11.35
C ILE A 283 36.67 -24.70 12.65
N PHE A 284 35.87 -25.07 13.67
CA PHE A 284 36.37 -25.55 14.95
C PHE A 284 37.27 -26.78 14.81
N TRP A 285 36.84 -27.79 14.04
CA TRP A 285 37.63 -29.01 13.80
C TRP A 285 38.91 -28.74 13.00
N ARG A 286 38.91 -27.74 12.11
CA ARG A 286 40.10 -27.33 11.36
C ARG A 286 41.14 -26.69 12.28
N GLU A 287 40.71 -25.83 13.19
CA GLU A 287 41.59 -25.20 14.20
C GLU A 287 42.11 -26.20 15.24
N GLU A 288 41.31 -27.21 15.60
CA GLU A 288 41.71 -28.27 16.55
C GLU A 288 42.70 -29.28 15.93
N MET A 289 42.60 -29.54 14.62
CA MET A 289 43.58 -30.37 13.89
C MET A 289 44.92 -29.65 13.68
N ASP A 290 44.91 -28.34 13.47
CA ASP A 290 46.12 -27.52 13.35
C ASP A 290 46.87 -27.36 14.68
N THR A 291 46.17 -27.47 15.81
CA THR A 291 46.78 -27.41 17.16
C THR A 291 47.30 -28.77 17.65
N ASN A 292 46.70 -29.89 17.22
CA ASN A 292 47.14 -31.25 17.58
C ASN A 292 48.11 -31.91 16.59
N GLY A 293 48.37 -31.30 15.42
CA GLY A 293 49.32 -31.80 14.40
C GLY A 293 50.82 -31.61 14.72
N LYS A 294 51.18 -31.27 15.95
CA LYS A 294 52.60 -31.28 16.41
C LYS A 294 52.91 -32.57 17.18
N TYR A 295 53.15 -33.65 16.44
CA TYR A 295 54.02 -34.75 16.85
C TYR A 295 54.81 -35.26 15.64
#